data_AF-A0A0F9P2U5-F1
#
_entry.id   AF-A0A0F9P2U5-F1
#
_cell.length_a   1.000
_cell.length_b   1.000
_cell.length_c   1.000
_cell.angle_alpha   90.00
_cell.angle_beta   90.00
_cell.angle_gamma   90.00
#
_symmetry.space_group_name_H-M   'P 1'
#
loop_
_entity.id
_entity.type
_entity.pdbx_description
1 polymer ?
#
loop_
_entity_poly.entity_id
_entity_poly.type
_entity_poly.pdbx_seq_one_letter_code
_entity_poly.pdbx_strand_id
1 'polypeptide(L)'
;MIETTHVITLLWFHFLADFLLQNDWMATNKSRSWIALAVLSCVYTAVLGLFGGLLWGIANGILHAVADAGSSRATSHLHLIGARHWFFVVIGLDQAAHLTCLILTWAIAVPGF
;
A
#
# COMPACT_ATOMS: atom_id res chain seq x y z
N MET A 1 -5.73 -5.22 -22.70
CA MET A 1 -5.80 -3.81 -22.21
C MET A 1 -6.26 -3.84 -20.76
N ILE A 2 -5.90 -2.88 -19.90
CA ILE A 2 -6.48 -2.83 -18.54
C ILE A 2 -7.95 -2.42 -18.65
N GLU A 3 -8.84 -3.38 -18.38
CA GLU A 3 -10.26 -3.10 -18.21
C GLU A 3 -10.54 -2.27 -16.97
N THR A 4 -11.59 -1.46 -17.02
CA THR A 4 -12.02 -0.61 -15.89
C THR A 4 -12.34 -1.45 -14.64
N THR A 5 -12.85 -2.66 -14.83
CA THR A 5 -13.13 -3.61 -13.73
C THR A 5 -11.87 -4.01 -12.97
N HIS A 6 -10.73 -4.19 -13.65
CA HIS A 6 -9.45 -4.47 -12.98
C HIS A 6 -9.02 -3.29 -12.11
N VAL A 7 -9.10 -2.05 -12.62
CA VAL A 7 -8.73 -0.85 -11.85
C VAL A 7 -9.58 -0.72 -10.59
N ILE A 8 -10.90 -0.87 -10.73
CA ILE A 8 -11.83 -0.84 -9.60
C ILE A 8 -11.49 -1.94 -8.59
N THR A 9 -11.16 -3.14 -9.07
CA THR A 9 -10.81 -4.26 -8.20
C THR A 9 -9.52 -3.98 -7.43
N LEU A 10 -8.46 -3.54 -8.12
CA LEU A 10 -7.18 -3.18 -7.50
C LEU A 10 -7.36 -2.09 -6.43
N LEU A 11 -8.22 -1.10 -6.67
CA LEU A 11 -8.54 -0.05 -5.70
C LEU A 11 -9.17 -0.63 -4.43
N TRP A 12 -10.18 -1.48 -4.54
CA TRP A 12 -10.86 -2.06 -3.38
C TRP A 12 -9.99 -3.05 -2.61
N PHE A 13 -9.16 -3.84 -3.30
CA PHE A 13 -8.21 -4.74 -2.65
C PHE A 13 -7.07 -3.99 -1.95
N HIS A 14 -6.60 -2.86 -2.52
CA HIS A 14 -5.69 -1.96 -1.83
C HIS A 14 -6.30 -1.42 -0.54
N PHE A 15 -7.53 -0.89 -0.61
CA PHE A 15 -8.25 -0.40 0.56
C PHE A 15 -8.43 -1.48 1.63
N LEU A 16 -8.87 -2.68 1.23
CA LEU A 16 -9.03 -3.82 2.13
C LEU A 16 -7.72 -4.16 2.85
N ALA A 17 -6.61 -4.26 2.10
CA ALA A 17 -5.33 -4.66 2.64
C ALA A 17 -4.70 -3.59 3.55
N ASP A 18 -4.71 -2.33 3.12
CA ASP A 18 -3.91 -1.25 3.73
C ASP A 18 -4.68 -0.44 4.78
N PHE A 19 -6.02 -0.45 4.73
CA PHE A 19 -6.86 0.28 5.69
C PHE A 19 -7.70 -0.64 6.56
N LEU A 20 -8.37 -1.64 5.97
CA LEU A 20 -9.32 -2.46 6.73
C LEU A 20 -8.60 -3.54 7.56
N LEU A 21 -7.56 -4.15 7.00
CA LEU A 21 -6.79 -5.22 7.66
C LEU A 21 -5.53 -4.73 8.37
N GLN A 22 -5.08 -3.50 8.09
CA GLN A 22 -4.09 -2.82 8.92
C GLN A 22 -4.71 -2.46 10.28
N ASN A 23 -4.21 -3.06 11.35
CA ASN A 23 -4.66 -2.73 12.69
C ASN A 23 -3.94 -1.50 13.28
N ASP A 24 -4.45 -1.02 14.42
CA ASP A 24 -3.92 0.17 15.11
C ASP A 24 -2.43 0.05 15.46
N TRP A 25 -1.97 -1.15 15.88
CA TRP A 25 -0.58 -1.39 16.19
C TRP A 25 0.32 -1.22 14.95
N MET A 26 -0.08 -1.78 13.80
CA MET A 26 0.64 -1.62 12.54
C MET A 26 0.72 -0.14 12.15
N ALA A 27 -0.43 0.55 12.16
CA ALA A 27 -0.53 1.95 11.74
C ALA A 27 0.34 2.89 12.59
N THR A 28 0.32 2.72 13.91
CA THR A 28 1.02 3.62 14.85
C THR A 28 2.52 3.31 15.00
N ASN A 29 2.95 2.08 14.67
CA ASN A 29 4.34 1.65 14.87
C ASN A 29 5.16 1.53 13.57
N LYS A 30 4.56 1.50 12.38
CA LYS A 30 5.30 1.27 11.12
C LYS A 30 6.37 2.32 10.81
N SER A 31 6.25 3.54 11.36
CA SER A 31 7.29 4.58 11.24
C SER A 31 8.51 4.36 12.13
N ARG A 32 8.40 3.52 13.17
CA ARG A 32 9.41 3.30 14.21
C ARG A 32 9.92 1.86 14.29
N SER A 33 9.17 0.91 13.73
CA SER A 33 9.45 -0.53 13.81
C SER A 33 9.39 -1.16 12.43
N TRP A 34 10.53 -1.71 11.98
CA TRP A 34 10.60 -2.52 10.77
C TRP A 34 9.76 -3.80 10.87
N ILE A 35 9.52 -4.31 12.08
CA ILE A 35 8.64 -5.47 12.30
C ILE A 35 7.19 -5.08 12.01
N ALA A 36 6.73 -3.93 12.48
CA ALA A 36 5.37 -3.46 12.20
C ALA A 36 5.16 -3.25 10.69
N LEU A 37 6.14 -2.64 10.01
CA LEU A 37 6.14 -2.48 8.56
C LEU A 37 6.14 -3.82 7.81
N ALA A 38 6.99 -4.77 8.23
CA ALA A 38 7.07 -6.08 7.61
C ALA A 38 5.78 -6.88 7.80
N VAL A 39 5.17 -6.85 8.99
CA VAL A 39 3.88 -7.52 9.24
C VAL A 39 2.78 -6.94 8.35
N LEU A 40 2.70 -5.61 8.22
CA LEU A 40 1.76 -4.97 7.31
C LEU A 40 2.00 -5.39 5.85
N SER A 41 3.26 -5.35 5.39
CA SER A 41 3.63 -5.80 4.04
C SER A 41 3.28 -7.28 3.80
N CYS A 42 3.39 -8.15 4.81
CA CYS A 42 2.95 -9.54 4.74
C CYS A 42 1.43 -9.67 4.62
N VAL A 43 0.65 -8.90 5.40
CA VAL A 43 -0.82 -8.84 5.28
C VAL A 43 -1.21 -8.38 3.87
N TYR A 44 -0.56 -7.32 3.38
CA TYR A 44 -0.77 -6.77 2.05
C TYR A 44 -0.46 -7.79 0.95
N THR A 45 0.68 -8.46 1.05
CA THR A 45 1.11 -9.55 0.16
C THR A 45 0.09 -10.69 0.14
N ALA A 46 -0.43 -11.10 1.31
CA ALA A 46 -1.39 -12.19 1.39
C ALA A 46 -2.69 -11.85 0.68
N VAL A 47 -3.24 -10.65 0.91
CA VAL A 47 -4.49 -10.20 0.29
C VAL A 47 -4.35 -10.11 -1.23
N LEU A 48 -3.26 -9.52 -1.72
CA LEU A 48 -3.02 -9.40 -3.16
C LEU A 48 -2.66 -10.74 -3.81
N GLY A 49 -1.94 -11.60 -3.10
CA GLY A 49 -1.55 -12.93 -3.58
C GLY A 49 -2.74 -13.85 -3.82
N LEU A 50 -3.82 -13.71 -3.04
CA LEU A 50 -5.08 -14.42 -3.27
C LEU A 50 -5.78 -14.00 -4.56
N PHE A 51 -5.58 -12.75 -5.01
CA PHE A 51 -6.26 -12.19 -6.17
C PHE A 51 -5.42 -12.29 -7.46
N GLY A 52 -4.17 -11.83 -7.42
CA GLY A 52 -3.29 -11.73 -8.60
C GLY A 52 -2.17 -12.77 -8.64
N GLY A 53 -2.14 -13.72 -7.70
CA GLY A 53 -1.11 -14.73 -7.59
C GLY A 53 0.08 -14.30 -6.71
N LEU A 54 0.75 -15.30 -6.11
CA LEU A 54 1.74 -15.08 -5.06
C LEU A 54 2.93 -14.20 -5.49
N LEU A 55 3.49 -14.43 -6.69
CA LEU A 55 4.64 -13.64 -7.16
C LEU A 55 4.29 -12.17 -7.36
N TRP A 56 3.11 -11.87 -7.93
CA TRP A 56 2.63 -10.51 -8.08
C TRP A 56 2.31 -9.85 -6.73
N GLY A 57 1.74 -10.63 -5.79
CA GLY A 57 1.52 -10.19 -4.41
C GLY A 57 2.82 -9.83 -3.70
N ILE A 58 3.87 -10.66 -3.83
CA ILE A 58 5.19 -10.40 -3.23
C ILE A 58 5.82 -9.14 -3.82
N ALA A 59 5.79 -8.98 -5.14
CA ALA A 59 6.33 -7.79 -5.80
C ALA A 59 5.65 -6.50 -5.29
N ASN A 60 4.33 -6.51 -5.18
CA ASN A 60 3.57 -5.37 -4.66
C ASN A 60 3.74 -5.17 -3.15
N GLY A 61 3.91 -6.23 -2.37
CA GLY A 61 4.23 -6.14 -0.94
C GLY A 61 5.57 -5.43 -0.69
N ILE A 62 6.57 -5.71 -1.52
CA ILE A 62 7.87 -5.02 -1.44
C ILE A 62 7.72 -3.54 -1.81
N LEU A 63 7.03 -3.23 -2.92
CA LEU A 63 6.79 -1.84 -3.33
C LEU A 63 5.99 -1.06 -2.28
N HIS A 64 4.98 -1.70 -1.68
CA HIS A 64 4.21 -1.18 -0.56
C HIS A 64 5.12 -0.84 0.63
N ALA A 65 5.96 -1.78 1.07
CA ALA A 65 6.89 -1.55 2.17
C ALA A 65 7.85 -0.37 1.90
N VAL A 66 8.30 -0.19 0.65
CA VAL A 66 9.17 0.92 0.24
C VAL A 66 8.44 2.26 0.33
N ALA A 67 7.22 2.34 -0.19
CA ALA A 67 6.39 3.54 -0.11
C ALA A 67 6.08 3.91 1.35
N ASP A 68 5.62 2.93 2.13
CA ASP A 68 5.28 3.08 3.54
C ASP A 68 6.48 3.48 4.41
N ALA A 69 7.69 3.01 4.08
CA ALA A 69 8.88 3.41 4.82
C ALA A 69 9.09 4.93 4.77
N GLY A 70 8.87 5.56 3.62
CA GLY A 70 8.97 7.02 3.50
C GLY A 70 7.75 7.73 4.08
N SER A 71 6.56 7.35 3.62
CA SER A 71 5.32 8.06 3.92
C SER A 71 4.96 8.00 5.41
N SER A 72 5.12 6.86 6.08
CA SER A 72 4.78 6.72 7.50
C SER A 72 5.65 7.60 8.42
N ARG A 73 6.93 7.79 8.06
CA ARG A 73 7.84 8.67 8.79
C ARG A 73 7.48 10.13 8.57
N ALA A 74 7.15 10.51 7.34
CA ALA A 74 6.67 11.84 7.00
C ALA A 74 5.35 12.17 7.71
N THR A 75 4.34 11.30 7.64
CA THR A 75 3.05 11.51 8.33
C THR A 75 3.21 11.55 9.85
N SER A 76 4.07 10.70 10.43
CA SER A 76 4.39 10.75 11.86
C SER A 76 5.00 12.10 12.26
N HIS A 77 5.95 12.62 11.49
CA HIS A 77 6.54 13.94 11.74
C HIS A 77 5.50 15.06 11.63
N LEU A 78 4.71 15.07 10.54
CA LEU A 78 3.69 16.09 10.29
C LEU A 78 2.59 16.09 11.35
N HIS A 79 2.22 14.91 11.86
CA HIS A 79 1.29 14.75 12.97
C HIS A 79 1.84 15.40 14.26
N LEU A 80 3.12 15.17 14.58
CA LEU A 80 3.78 15.73 15.77
C LEU A 80 3.85 17.26 15.76
N ILE A 81 4.09 17.87 14.60
CA ILE A 81 4.16 19.33 14.47
C ILE A 81 2.79 19.98 14.21
N GLY A 82 1.71 19.20 14.18
CA GLY A 82 0.35 19.70 13.95
C GLY A 82 0.07 20.21 12.52
N ALA A 83 0.91 19.86 11.54
CA ALA A 83 0.79 20.30 10.14
C ALA A 83 -0.29 19.52 9.38
N ARG A 84 -1.56 19.69 9.77
CA ARG A 84 -2.70 18.89 9.30
C ARG A 84 -2.89 18.85 7.78
N HIS A 85 -2.75 19.99 7.10
CA HIS A 85 -2.88 20.03 5.64
C HIS A 85 -1.86 19.11 4.97
N TRP A 86 -0.58 19.27 5.32
CA TRP A 86 0.50 18.45 4.78
C TRP A 86 0.38 16.98 5.17
N PHE A 87 -0.11 16.70 6.38
CA PHE A 87 -0.40 15.33 6.81
C PHE A 87 -1.35 14.62 5.83
N PHE A 88 -2.46 15.26 5.48
CA PHE A 88 -3.42 14.69 4.50
C PHE A 88 -2.86 14.67 3.06
N VAL A 89 -2.04 15.66 2.67
CA VAL A 89 -1.35 15.63 1.37
C VAL A 89 -0.44 14.41 1.25
N VAL A 90 0.33 14.09 2.30
CA VAL A 90 1.20 12.90 2.29
C VAL A 90 0.38 11.62 2.28
N ILE A 91 -0.75 11.55 3.00
CA ILE A 91 -1.68 10.41 2.89
C ILE A 91 -2.16 10.28 1.44
N GLY A 92 -2.62 11.36 0.80
CA GLY A 92 -3.07 11.30 -0.59
C GLY A 92 -1.96 10.86 -1.57
N LEU A 93 -0.74 11.36 -1.38
CA LEU A 93 0.43 10.96 -2.16
C LEU A 93 0.76 9.47 -1.99
N ASP A 94 0.70 8.99 -0.75
CA ASP A 94 0.93 7.58 -0.42
C ASP A 94 -0.06 6.66 -1.16
N GLN A 95 -1.35 7.00 -1.13
CA GLN A 95 -2.39 6.26 -1.84
C GLN A 95 -2.20 6.27 -3.37
N ALA A 96 -1.83 7.43 -3.92
CA ALA A 96 -1.54 7.56 -5.33
C ALA A 96 -0.33 6.71 -5.75
N ALA A 97 0.72 6.65 -4.93
CA ALA A 97 1.90 5.83 -5.17
C ALA A 97 1.55 4.33 -5.15
N HIS A 98 0.82 3.87 -4.13
CA HIS A 98 0.40 2.48 -4.02
C HIS A 98 -0.47 2.01 -5.21
N LEU A 99 -1.47 2.80 -5.59
CA LEU A 99 -2.32 2.49 -6.74
C LEU A 99 -1.55 2.53 -8.06
N THR A 100 -0.60 3.47 -8.21
CA THR A 100 0.28 3.53 -9.39
C THR A 100 1.11 2.26 -9.51
N CYS A 101 1.72 1.78 -8.42
CA CYS A 101 2.46 0.53 -8.41
C CYS A 101 1.57 -0.67 -8.75
N LEU A 102 0.37 -0.76 -8.18
CA LEU A 102 -0.57 -1.84 -8.48
C LEU A 102 -0.98 -1.88 -9.95
N ILE A 103 -1.35 -0.74 -10.52
CA ILE A 103 -1.81 -0.65 -11.91
C ILE A 103 -0.66 -0.97 -12.87
N LEU A 104 0.54 -0.40 -12.64
CA LEU A 104 1.70 -0.65 -13.49
C LEU A 104 2.17 -2.09 -13.41
N THR A 105 2.24 -2.67 -12.21
CA THR A 105 2.64 -4.08 -12.06
C THR A 105 1.60 -5.03 -12.65
N TRP A 106 0.30 -4.73 -12.55
CA TRP A 106 -0.75 -5.52 -13.22
C TRP A 106 -0.61 -5.45 -14.75
N ALA A 107 -0.38 -4.25 -15.29
CA ALA A 107 -0.20 -4.03 -16.73
C ALA A 107 1.01 -4.79 -17.31
N ILE A 108 2.07 -4.96 -16.53
CA ILE A 108 3.32 -5.62 -16.95
C ILE A 108 3.28 -7.13 -16.68
N ALA A 109 2.82 -7.56 -15.51
CA ALA A 109 2.99 -8.92 -15.01
C ALA A 109 1.88 -9.90 -15.44
N VAL A 110 0.74 -9.40 -15.93
CA VAL A 110 -0.38 -10.25 -16.40
C VAL A 110 -0.52 -10.09 -17.92
N PRO A 111 0.36 -10.72 -18.73
CA PRO A 111 0.21 -10.73 -20.18
C PRO A 111 -0.89 -11.72 -20.56
N GLY A 112 -1.98 -11.26 -21.16
CA GLY A 112 -3.02 -12.16 -21.68
C GLY A 112 -4.48 -11.75 -21.47
N PHE A 113 -4.74 -10.48 -21.15
CA PHE A 113 -6.02 -9.81 -21.37
C PHE A 113 -5.82 -8.53 -22.19
#